data_AF-A0AAJ7U6Z6-F1
#
_entry.id   AF-A0AAJ7U6Z6-F1
#
_cell.length_a   1.000
_cell.length_b   1.000
_cell.length_c   1.000
_cell.angle_alpha   90.00
_cell.angle_beta   90.00
_cell.angle_gamma   90.00
#
_symmetry.space_group_name_H-M   'P 1'
#
loop_
_entity.id
_entity.type
_entity.pdbx_description
1 polymer ?
#
loop_
_entity_poly.entity_id
_entity_poly.type
_entity_poly.pdbx_seq_one_letter_code
_entity_poly.pdbx_strand_id
1 'polypeptide(L)'
;MATAVDSFALLWRELCGSLSPYQEALALLGALYAAGRALRALRALGGALRVHAAPRLLPLLRGAPPRSLTASHGTWAVVTGPTSGIGRAYARELARRGLGVVLVGRDAARLGAAAEELRRDFPVRTLEVVADFGRGPAAYGDITRALEGMDVGVLVNNVGVMPVVPGPFLSAGEEQLWQLVNVNMAAAMLMTRLLLPGMLERGRGAVVNVSSGSCLKPTPYMAAYAATKAFVESWSCSLSRECAGSGVAVQTLIPFYVATRMTAPGRFFRRPWLFVPSAEEYARHAVSTLGVARRTTGYWPHTLQMWIAQLMPEWLWAWFAMHINILLWKP
;
A
#
# COMPACT_ATOMS: atom_id res chain seq x y z
N MET A 1 -23.39 -57.28 47.58
CA MET A 1 -22.44 -56.32 46.99
C MET A 1 -23.05 -55.68 45.75
N ALA A 2 -23.91 -54.65 45.91
CA ALA A 2 -24.54 -53.97 44.77
C ALA A 2 -24.96 -52.53 45.13
N THR A 3 -24.06 -51.73 45.70
CA THR A 3 -24.36 -50.33 46.10
C THR A 3 -23.28 -49.32 45.69
N ALA A 4 -22.27 -49.73 44.91
CA ALA A 4 -21.14 -48.86 44.56
C ALA A 4 -21.25 -48.19 43.17
N VAL A 5 -22.19 -48.59 42.31
CA VAL A 5 -22.29 -48.10 40.92
C VAL A 5 -23.16 -46.82 40.81
N ASP A 6 -24.09 -46.61 41.74
CA ASP A 6 -24.94 -45.40 41.76
C ASP A 6 -24.22 -44.14 42.24
N SER A 7 -23.13 -44.27 43.01
CA SER A 7 -22.41 -43.12 43.57
C SER A 7 -21.70 -42.30 42.49
N PHE A 8 -21.13 -42.94 41.47
CA PHE A 8 -20.45 -42.24 40.38
C PHE A 8 -21.43 -41.49 39.48
N ALA A 9 -22.58 -42.09 39.15
CA ALA A 9 -23.60 -41.45 38.31
C ALA A 9 -24.25 -40.24 39.01
N LEU A 10 -24.48 -40.33 40.33
CA LEU A 10 -24.92 -39.22 41.17
C LEU A 10 -23.87 -38.11 41.27
N LEU A 11 -22.61 -38.48 41.58
CA LEU A 11 -21.49 -37.54 41.65
C LEU A 11 -21.28 -36.82 40.31
N TRP A 12 -21.37 -37.54 39.19
CA TRP A 12 -21.26 -36.97 37.85
C TRP A 12 -22.43 -36.01 37.55
N ARG A 13 -23.66 -36.34 37.95
CA ARG A 13 -24.81 -35.42 37.81
C ARG A 13 -24.68 -34.16 38.66
N GLU A 14 -24.20 -34.28 39.90
CA GLU A 14 -23.95 -33.11 40.77
C GLU A 14 -22.78 -32.25 40.24
N LEU A 15 -21.72 -32.88 39.73
CA LEU A 15 -20.62 -32.19 39.05
C LEU A 15 -21.10 -31.46 37.79
N CYS A 16 -21.87 -32.11 36.91
CA CYS A 16 -22.44 -31.44 35.74
C CYS A 16 -23.42 -30.33 36.12
N GLY A 17 -24.26 -30.54 37.14
CA GLY A 17 -25.19 -29.52 37.64
C GLY A 17 -24.48 -28.30 38.24
N SER A 18 -23.40 -28.53 39.01
CA SER A 18 -22.55 -27.45 39.55
C SER A 18 -21.71 -26.75 38.47
N LEU A 19 -21.41 -27.44 37.37
CA LEU A 19 -20.72 -26.88 36.20
C LEU A 19 -21.66 -26.17 35.20
N SER A 20 -22.98 -26.37 35.27
CA SER A 20 -23.97 -25.77 34.35
C SER A 20 -23.85 -24.25 34.23
N PRO A 21 -23.73 -23.47 35.34
CA PRO A 21 -23.55 -22.02 35.25
C PRO A 21 -22.26 -21.61 34.54
N TYR A 22 -21.18 -22.40 34.69
CA TYR A 22 -19.91 -22.17 34.01
C TYR A 22 -20.00 -22.49 32.51
N GLN A 23 -20.74 -23.54 32.13
CA GLN A 23 -20.99 -23.89 30.73
C GLN A 23 -21.82 -22.80 30.04
N GLU A 24 -22.88 -22.32 30.68
CA GLU A 24 -23.71 -21.21 30.18
C GLU A 24 -22.90 -19.91 30.05
N ALA A 25 -22.07 -19.58 31.06
CA ALA A 25 -21.19 -18.42 31.00
C ALA A 25 -20.17 -18.52 29.86
N LEU A 26 -19.51 -19.67 29.67
CA LEU A 26 -18.58 -19.90 28.57
C LEU A 26 -19.28 -19.86 27.20
N ALA A 27 -20.49 -20.40 27.09
CA ALA A 27 -21.30 -20.33 25.89
C ALA A 27 -21.67 -18.88 25.55
N LEU A 28 -22.09 -18.08 26.54
CA LEU A 28 -22.38 -16.66 26.37
C LEU A 28 -21.13 -15.88 25.94
N LEU A 29 -19.99 -16.10 26.60
CA LEU A 29 -18.70 -15.49 26.22
C LEU A 29 -18.30 -15.87 24.79
N GLY A 30 -18.46 -17.15 24.42
CA GLY A 30 -18.23 -17.64 23.06
C GLY A 30 -19.15 -16.97 22.03
N ALA A 31 -20.44 -16.85 22.34
CA ALA A 31 -21.42 -16.18 21.48
C ALA A 31 -21.11 -14.69 21.30
N LEU A 32 -20.78 -13.97 22.38
CA LEU A 32 -20.38 -12.56 22.34
C LEU A 32 -19.08 -12.36 21.53
N TYR A 33 -18.10 -13.25 21.71
CA TYR A 33 -16.88 -13.24 20.92
C TYR A 33 -17.18 -13.47 19.43
N ALA A 34 -17.96 -14.51 19.10
CA ALA A 34 -18.35 -14.82 17.72
C ALA A 34 -19.13 -13.67 17.06
N ALA A 35 -20.09 -13.09 17.76
CA ALA A 35 -20.84 -11.92 17.31
C ALA A 35 -19.91 -10.71 17.07
N GLY A 36 -18.98 -10.45 17.98
CA GLY A 36 -17.96 -9.41 17.82
C GLY A 36 -17.06 -9.63 16.60
N ARG A 37 -16.66 -10.88 16.34
CA ARG A 37 -15.88 -11.26 15.16
C ARG A 37 -16.68 -11.10 13.87
N ALA A 38 -17.94 -11.54 13.85
CA ALA A 38 -18.84 -11.40 12.71
C ALA A 38 -19.08 -9.92 12.37
N LEU A 39 -19.32 -9.06 13.36
CA LEU A 39 -19.51 -7.63 13.15
C LEU A 39 -18.26 -6.96 12.55
N ARG A 40 -17.05 -7.34 13.01
CA ARG A 40 -15.79 -6.84 12.42
C ARG A 40 -15.64 -7.30 10.98
N ALA A 41 -15.97 -8.56 10.67
CA ALA A 41 -15.92 -9.09 9.30
C ALA A 41 -16.91 -8.37 8.38
N LEU A 42 -18.15 -8.15 8.83
CA LEU A 42 -19.16 -7.39 8.08
C LEU A 42 -18.73 -5.95 7.83
N ARG A 43 -18.17 -5.26 8.83
CA ARG A 43 -17.61 -3.91 8.66
C ARG A 43 -16.45 -3.88 7.68
N ALA A 44 -15.57 -4.88 7.73
CA ALA A 44 -14.46 -5.02 6.80
C ALA A 44 -14.96 -5.23 5.36
N LEU A 45 -15.95 -6.12 5.16
CA LEU A 45 -16.59 -6.37 3.88
C LEU A 45 -17.26 -5.10 3.33
N GLY A 46 -18.08 -4.42 4.13
CA GLY A 46 -18.69 -3.15 3.76
C GLY A 46 -17.65 -2.09 3.39
N GLY A 47 -16.54 -2.03 4.14
CA GLY A 47 -15.39 -1.19 3.81
C GLY A 47 -14.75 -1.52 2.47
N ALA A 48 -14.50 -2.81 2.19
CA ALA A 48 -13.93 -3.27 0.92
C ALA A 48 -14.85 -2.95 -0.27
N LEU A 49 -16.16 -3.17 -0.13
CA LEU A 49 -17.15 -2.81 -1.14
C LEU A 49 -17.17 -1.29 -1.39
N ARG A 50 -17.16 -0.49 -0.32
CA ARG A 50 -17.10 0.98 -0.41
C ARG A 50 -15.84 1.47 -1.11
N VAL A 51 -14.69 0.82 -0.90
CA VAL A 51 -13.40 1.27 -1.44
C VAL A 51 -13.16 0.77 -2.87
N HIS A 52 -13.53 -0.47 -3.19
CA HIS A 52 -13.16 -1.08 -4.47
C HIS A 52 -14.33 -1.19 -5.47
N ALA A 53 -15.57 -1.33 -5.00
CA ALA A 53 -16.73 -1.49 -5.87
C ALA A 53 -17.46 -0.15 -6.11
N ALA A 54 -17.77 0.60 -5.04
CA ALA A 54 -18.57 1.82 -5.15
C ALA A 54 -18.00 2.89 -6.11
N PRO A 55 -16.67 3.19 -6.14
CA PRO A 55 -16.13 4.20 -7.04
C PRO A 55 -16.21 3.83 -8.52
N ARG A 56 -16.48 2.55 -8.83
CA ARG A 56 -16.59 2.03 -10.20
C ARG A 56 -18.03 1.83 -10.60
N LEU A 57 -18.84 1.26 -9.71
CA LEU A 57 -20.23 0.93 -9.99
C LEU A 57 -21.14 2.16 -9.92
N LEU A 58 -20.95 3.07 -8.95
CA LEU A 58 -21.85 4.23 -8.80
C LEU A 58 -21.87 5.17 -10.01
N PRO A 59 -20.73 5.52 -10.65
CA PRO A 59 -20.76 6.34 -11.86
C PRO A 59 -21.49 5.63 -13.01
N LEU A 60 -21.27 4.32 -13.19
CA LEU A 60 -21.93 3.51 -14.22
C LEU A 60 -23.45 3.48 -14.00
N LEU A 61 -23.91 3.23 -12.78
CA LEU A 61 -25.33 3.20 -12.43
C LEU A 61 -26.01 4.58 -12.57
N ARG A 62 -25.28 5.66 -12.36
CA ARG A 62 -25.80 7.03 -12.45
C ARG A 62 -25.66 7.66 -13.85
N GLY A 63 -25.07 6.95 -14.82
CA GLY A 63 -24.71 7.53 -16.12
C GLY A 63 -23.76 8.73 -16.02
N ALA A 64 -23.04 8.87 -14.89
CA ALA A 64 -22.17 10.01 -14.64
C ALA A 64 -20.76 9.72 -15.15
N PRO A 65 -20.06 10.70 -15.74
CA PRO A 65 -18.67 10.50 -16.14
C PRO A 65 -17.79 10.17 -14.93
N PRO A 66 -16.68 9.45 -15.12
CA PRO A 66 -15.72 9.20 -14.05
C PRO A 66 -15.29 10.52 -13.39
N ARG A 67 -15.06 10.51 -12.07
CA ARG A 67 -14.61 11.71 -11.35
C ARG A 67 -13.37 12.32 -12.03
N SER A 68 -13.51 13.54 -12.51
CA SER A 68 -12.40 14.32 -13.05
C SER A 68 -11.42 14.64 -11.92
N LEU A 69 -10.20 14.10 -12.02
CA LEU A 69 -9.15 14.39 -11.06
C LEU A 69 -8.63 15.83 -11.22
N THR A 70 -8.66 16.38 -12.43
CA THR A 70 -8.20 17.76 -12.67
C THR A 70 -9.07 18.78 -11.95
N ALA A 71 -10.39 18.59 -11.96
CA ALA A 71 -11.33 19.47 -11.26
C ALA A 71 -11.25 19.36 -9.72
N SER A 72 -10.85 18.19 -9.21
CA SER A 72 -10.89 17.90 -7.76
C SER A 72 -9.55 18.02 -7.05
N HIS A 73 -8.43 17.89 -7.76
CA HIS A 73 -7.10 17.81 -7.15
C HIS A 73 -6.13 18.85 -7.70
N GLY A 74 -6.23 19.25 -8.98
CA GLY A 74 -5.32 20.19 -9.65
C GLY A 74 -4.86 19.69 -11.02
N THR A 75 -4.11 20.51 -11.77
CA THR A 75 -3.80 20.23 -13.19
C THR A 75 -2.61 19.29 -13.42
N TRP A 76 -1.69 19.20 -12.45
CA TRP A 76 -0.49 18.37 -12.58
C TRP A 76 -0.41 17.25 -11.54
N ALA A 77 0.17 16.13 -11.95
CA ALA A 77 0.62 15.05 -11.09
C ALA A 77 2.14 14.93 -11.13
N VAL A 78 2.78 14.72 -9.98
CA VAL A 78 4.20 14.37 -9.86
C VAL A 78 4.32 12.90 -9.50
N VAL A 79 5.06 12.11 -10.27
CA VAL A 79 5.26 10.67 -10.02
C VAL A 79 6.75 10.36 -9.88
N THR A 80 7.15 9.83 -8.72
CA THR A 80 8.53 9.40 -8.47
C THR A 80 8.73 7.92 -8.87
N GLY A 81 9.88 7.62 -9.49
CA GLY A 81 10.16 6.29 -10.06
C GLY A 81 9.21 5.84 -11.19
N PRO A 82 8.95 6.67 -12.22
CA PRO A 82 7.88 6.42 -13.21
C PRO A 82 8.32 5.54 -14.39
N THR A 83 9.56 5.05 -14.44
CA THR A 83 10.12 4.40 -15.64
C THR A 83 9.87 2.88 -15.70
N SER A 84 9.22 2.30 -14.69
CA SER A 84 8.82 0.88 -14.69
C SER A 84 7.77 0.57 -13.62
N GLY A 85 7.16 -0.61 -13.71
CA GLY A 85 6.30 -1.18 -12.66
C GLY A 85 5.11 -0.28 -12.30
N ILE A 86 4.78 -0.23 -11.01
CA ILE A 86 3.64 0.52 -10.48
C ILE A 86 3.73 2.00 -10.88
N GLY A 87 4.88 2.65 -10.71
CA GLY A 87 5.06 4.06 -11.05
C GLY A 87 4.73 4.40 -12.50
N ARG A 88 5.22 3.60 -13.46
CA ARG A 88 4.91 3.79 -14.89
C ARG A 88 3.41 3.65 -15.17
N ALA A 89 2.81 2.58 -14.66
CA ALA A 89 1.39 2.32 -14.85
C ALA A 89 0.50 3.40 -14.18
N TYR A 90 0.91 3.89 -13.01
CA TYR A 90 0.22 4.95 -12.28
C TYR A 90 0.31 6.29 -13.02
N ALA A 91 1.49 6.64 -13.56
CA ALA A 91 1.66 7.82 -14.42
C ALA A 91 0.74 7.77 -15.65
N ARG A 92 0.69 6.62 -16.34
CA ARG A 92 -0.23 6.40 -17.47
C ARG A 92 -1.69 6.52 -17.07
N GLU A 93 -2.07 6.00 -15.90
CA GLU A 93 -3.44 6.11 -15.38
C GLU A 93 -3.82 7.56 -15.05
N LEU A 94 -2.91 8.36 -14.50
CA LEU A 94 -3.15 9.77 -14.22
C LEU A 94 -3.23 10.61 -15.52
N ALA A 95 -2.35 10.34 -16.49
CA ALA A 95 -2.39 10.96 -17.82
C ALA A 95 -3.72 10.67 -18.53
N ARG A 96 -4.18 9.40 -18.48
CA ARG A 96 -5.49 9.00 -19.03
C ARG A 96 -6.69 9.68 -18.35
N ARG A 97 -6.51 10.19 -17.14
CA ARG A 97 -7.51 10.99 -16.41
C ARG A 97 -7.34 12.49 -16.62
N GLY A 98 -6.47 12.89 -17.55
CA GLY A 98 -6.31 14.27 -18.00
C GLY A 98 -5.33 15.13 -17.21
N LEU A 99 -4.62 14.58 -16.22
CA LEU A 99 -3.57 15.35 -15.53
C LEU A 99 -2.32 15.45 -16.41
N GLY A 100 -1.70 16.63 -16.43
CA GLY A 100 -0.30 16.72 -16.85
C GLY A 100 0.58 15.91 -15.89
N VAL A 101 1.65 15.29 -16.38
CA VAL A 101 2.49 14.42 -15.55
C VAL A 101 3.94 14.89 -15.53
N VAL A 102 4.46 15.17 -14.34
CA VAL A 102 5.88 15.35 -14.09
C VAL A 102 6.47 14.01 -13.66
N LEU A 103 7.45 13.53 -14.43
CA LEU A 103 8.14 12.27 -14.22
C LEU A 103 9.47 12.55 -13.52
N VAL A 104 9.65 12.07 -12.29
CA VAL A 104 10.88 12.28 -11.51
C VAL A 104 11.65 10.97 -11.35
N GLY A 105 12.88 10.92 -11.87
CA GLY A 105 13.73 9.73 -11.77
C GLY A 105 15.18 9.98 -12.17
N ARG A 106 16.06 9.03 -11.87
CA ARG A 106 17.52 9.20 -12.02
C ARG A 106 18.10 8.92 -13.40
N ASP A 107 17.39 8.15 -14.22
CA ASP A 107 17.87 7.69 -15.53
C ASP A 107 17.21 8.52 -16.63
N ALA A 108 17.96 9.47 -17.18
CA ALA A 108 17.46 10.42 -18.17
C ALA A 108 16.92 9.75 -19.43
N ALA A 109 17.61 8.71 -19.94
CA ALA A 109 17.20 8.01 -21.15
C ALA A 109 15.88 7.26 -20.95
N ARG A 110 15.75 6.52 -19.83
CA ARG A 110 14.50 5.82 -19.50
C ARG A 110 13.36 6.79 -19.17
N LEU A 111 13.68 7.96 -18.61
CA LEU A 111 12.71 9.00 -18.30
C LEU A 111 12.15 9.62 -19.58
N GLY A 112 13.02 9.99 -20.52
CA GLY A 112 12.63 10.50 -21.84
C GLY A 112 11.78 9.49 -22.61
N ALA A 113 12.18 8.21 -22.63
CA ALA A 113 11.38 7.16 -23.27
C ALA A 113 9.97 7.02 -22.66
N ALA A 114 9.86 7.11 -21.33
CA ALA A 114 8.57 7.06 -20.64
C ALA A 114 7.71 8.32 -20.91
N ALA A 115 8.35 9.49 -21.05
CA ALA A 115 7.67 10.73 -21.36
C ALA A 115 7.13 10.74 -22.80
N GLU A 116 7.93 10.33 -23.78
CA GLU A 116 7.49 10.17 -25.17
C GLU A 116 6.33 9.19 -25.30
N GLU A 117 6.37 8.10 -24.53
CA GLU A 117 5.25 7.17 -24.46
C GLU A 117 3.96 7.83 -23.96
N LEU A 118 4.04 8.69 -22.93
CA LEU A 118 2.88 9.42 -22.42
C LEU A 118 2.37 10.47 -23.40
N ARG A 119 3.27 11.25 -24.01
CA ARG A 119 2.93 12.30 -24.99
C ARG A 119 2.24 11.71 -26.23
N ARG A 120 2.69 10.54 -26.67
CA ARG A 120 2.08 9.84 -27.81
C ARG A 120 0.70 9.27 -27.48
N ASP A 121 0.55 8.68 -26.29
CA ASP A 121 -0.66 7.92 -25.95
C ASP A 121 -1.78 8.79 -25.35
N PHE A 122 -1.46 9.98 -24.83
CA PHE A 122 -2.41 10.85 -24.13
C PHE A 122 -2.21 12.33 -24.48
N PRO A 123 -3.29 13.11 -24.67
CA PRO A 123 -3.21 14.54 -24.96
C PRO A 123 -2.99 15.38 -23.69
N VAL A 124 -1.90 15.10 -22.96
CA VAL A 124 -1.54 15.81 -21.72
C VAL A 124 -0.09 16.29 -21.76
N ARG A 125 0.19 17.38 -21.03
CA ARG A 125 1.56 17.88 -20.88
C ARG A 125 2.38 16.89 -20.05
N THR A 126 3.62 16.64 -20.47
CA THR A 126 4.55 15.75 -19.76
C THR A 126 5.89 16.46 -19.59
N LEU A 127 6.43 16.44 -18.37
CA LEU A 127 7.72 17.05 -18.01
C LEU A 127 8.63 16.01 -17.35
N GLU A 128 9.88 15.93 -17.78
CA GLU A 128 10.91 15.12 -17.14
C GLU A 128 11.73 15.93 -16.14
N VAL A 129 11.99 15.37 -14.97
CA VAL A 129 12.95 15.92 -13.99
C VAL A 129 13.94 14.82 -13.60
N VAL A 130 15.19 15.01 -14.00
CA VAL A 130 16.27 14.07 -13.69
C VAL A 130 16.76 14.34 -12.27
N ALA A 131 16.51 13.40 -11.36
CA ALA A 131 16.95 13.50 -9.97
C ALA A 131 17.22 12.12 -9.37
N ASP A 132 18.32 12.00 -8.64
CA ASP A 132 18.68 10.78 -7.92
C ASP A 132 18.53 10.96 -6.42
N PHE A 133 17.41 10.46 -5.88
CA PHE A 133 17.13 10.48 -4.45
C PHE A 133 18.19 9.74 -3.61
N GLY A 134 18.97 8.83 -4.21
CA GLY A 134 20.09 8.17 -3.53
C GLY A 134 21.18 9.14 -3.04
N ARG A 135 21.28 10.33 -3.68
CA ARG A 135 22.22 11.40 -3.32
C ARG A 135 21.74 12.25 -2.13
N GLY A 136 20.64 11.87 -1.48
CA GLY A 136 20.13 12.56 -0.29
C GLY A 136 19.69 14.00 -0.60
N PRO A 137 20.01 14.99 0.25
CA PRO A 137 19.54 16.37 0.10
C PRO A 137 19.88 17.03 -1.24
N ALA A 138 20.96 16.62 -1.91
CA ALA A 138 21.36 17.18 -3.20
C ALA A 138 20.35 16.93 -4.34
N ALA A 139 19.45 15.95 -4.19
CA ALA A 139 18.48 15.59 -5.22
C ALA A 139 17.33 16.60 -5.42
N TYR A 140 17.07 17.48 -4.45
CA TYR A 140 15.83 18.26 -4.40
C TYR A 140 15.92 19.67 -4.98
N GLY A 141 17.14 20.18 -5.23
CA GLY A 141 17.33 21.54 -5.76
C GLY A 141 16.70 21.71 -7.15
N ASP A 142 17.00 20.77 -8.06
CA ASP A 142 16.47 20.78 -9.42
C ASP A 142 14.97 20.48 -9.45
N ILE A 143 14.49 19.61 -8.56
CA ILE A 143 13.06 19.30 -8.42
C ILE A 143 12.29 20.54 -7.98
N THR A 144 12.78 21.25 -6.95
CA THR A 144 12.13 22.46 -6.43
C THR A 144 12.01 23.52 -7.52
N ARG A 145 13.11 23.81 -8.24
CA ARG A 145 13.11 24.77 -9.35
C ARG A 145 12.18 24.35 -10.47
N ALA A 146 12.21 23.06 -10.83
CA ALA A 146 11.36 22.56 -11.90
C ALA A 146 9.89 22.69 -11.56
N LEU A 147 9.48 22.48 -10.30
CA LEU A 147 8.08 22.46 -9.84
C LEU A 147 7.53 23.82 -9.39
N GLU A 148 8.35 24.87 -9.40
CA GLU A 148 7.97 26.20 -8.93
C GLU A 148 6.77 26.76 -9.70
N GLY A 149 5.79 27.31 -8.98
CA GLY A 149 4.58 27.89 -9.56
C GLY A 149 3.59 26.90 -10.19
N MET A 150 3.87 25.59 -10.21
CA MET A 150 2.94 24.61 -10.75
C MET A 150 1.77 24.30 -9.81
N ASP A 151 0.57 24.21 -10.38
CA ASP A 151 -0.63 23.66 -9.71
C ASP A 151 -0.54 22.12 -9.66
N VAL A 152 0.40 21.63 -8.84
CA VAL A 152 0.54 20.20 -8.54
C VAL A 152 -0.59 19.78 -7.62
N GLY A 153 -1.49 18.96 -8.16
CA GLY A 153 -2.65 18.43 -7.46
C GLY A 153 -2.48 17.02 -6.91
N VAL A 154 -1.60 16.23 -7.52
CA VAL A 154 -1.36 14.85 -7.09
C VAL A 154 0.14 14.59 -6.97
N LEU A 155 0.61 14.13 -5.82
CA LEU A 155 1.96 13.58 -5.64
C LEU A 155 1.86 12.08 -5.46
N VAL A 156 2.61 11.30 -6.23
CA VAL A 156 2.75 9.85 -6.09
C VAL A 156 4.20 9.51 -5.72
N ASN A 157 4.41 9.31 -4.42
CA ASN A 157 5.65 8.79 -3.87
C ASN A 157 5.72 7.27 -4.06
N ASN A 158 6.23 6.86 -5.22
CA ASN A 158 6.36 5.46 -5.61
C ASN A 158 7.82 4.98 -5.68
N VAL A 159 8.79 5.89 -5.85
CA VAL A 159 10.20 5.51 -5.96
C VAL A 159 10.62 4.61 -4.80
N GLY A 160 11.40 3.59 -5.12
CA GLY A 160 11.84 2.62 -4.13
C GLY A 160 12.94 1.72 -4.66
N VAL A 161 13.79 1.27 -3.75
CA VAL A 161 14.78 0.23 -3.96
C VAL A 161 14.54 -0.90 -2.96
N MET A 162 14.92 -2.10 -3.37
CA MET A 162 14.96 -3.27 -2.49
C MET A 162 16.24 -4.05 -2.79
N PRO A 163 16.74 -4.86 -1.84
CA PRO A 163 17.82 -5.79 -2.12
C PRO A 163 17.45 -6.68 -3.33
N VAL A 164 18.41 -6.90 -4.24
CA VAL A 164 18.20 -7.79 -5.40
C VAL A 164 17.87 -9.21 -4.94
N VAL A 165 18.46 -9.62 -3.82
CA VAL A 165 18.27 -10.91 -3.18
C VAL A 165 18.04 -10.66 -1.67
N PRO A 166 16.99 -11.23 -1.04
CA PRO A 166 16.84 -11.21 0.42
C PRO A 166 18.06 -11.87 1.07
N GLY A 167 18.53 -11.36 2.21
CA GLY A 167 19.77 -11.86 2.82
C GLY A 167 19.91 -11.50 4.30
N PRO A 168 20.88 -12.11 5.01
CA PRO A 168 21.22 -11.71 6.38
C PRO A 168 21.49 -10.20 6.45
N PHE A 169 21.08 -9.55 7.54
CA PHE A 169 21.25 -8.09 7.66
C PHE A 169 22.69 -7.62 7.46
N LEU A 170 23.66 -8.40 7.98
CA LEU A 170 25.09 -8.10 7.88
C LEU A 170 25.67 -8.27 6.46
N SER A 171 24.92 -8.81 5.49
CA SER A 171 25.37 -8.85 4.09
C SER A 171 25.11 -7.54 3.34
N ALA A 172 24.33 -6.62 3.91
CA ALA A 172 24.10 -5.31 3.33
C ALA A 172 25.22 -4.33 3.73
N GLY A 173 25.90 -3.75 2.74
CA GLY A 173 26.90 -2.72 2.99
C GLY A 173 26.27 -1.40 3.46
N GLU A 174 27.03 -0.57 4.17
CA GLU A 174 26.55 0.70 4.71
C GLU A 174 25.95 1.61 3.62
N GLU A 175 26.60 1.72 2.46
CA GLU A 175 26.11 2.51 1.32
C GLU A 175 24.72 2.05 0.88
N GLN A 176 24.48 0.73 0.83
CA GLN A 176 23.18 0.16 0.46
C GLN A 176 22.09 0.50 1.50
N LEU A 177 22.45 0.53 2.78
CA LEU A 177 21.55 0.94 3.86
C LEU A 177 21.18 2.42 3.74
N TRP A 178 22.15 3.30 3.48
CA TRP A 178 21.87 4.72 3.22
C TRP A 178 21.00 4.93 1.97
N GLN A 179 21.26 4.17 0.90
CA GLN A 179 20.41 4.18 -0.30
C GLN A 179 18.96 3.78 0.02
N LEU A 180 18.76 2.74 0.83
CA LEU A 180 17.42 2.32 1.29
C LEU A 180 16.72 3.43 2.07
N VAL A 181 17.40 4.07 3.02
CA VAL A 181 16.84 5.17 3.82
C VAL A 181 16.49 6.37 2.94
N ASN A 182 17.43 6.82 2.10
CA ASN A 182 17.25 8.00 1.25
C ASN A 182 16.12 7.81 0.24
N VAL A 183 16.10 6.67 -0.45
CA VAL A 183 15.14 6.44 -1.54
C VAL A 183 13.77 5.99 -1.01
N ASN A 184 13.69 5.12 -0.01
CA ASN A 184 12.39 4.59 0.44
C ASN A 184 11.70 5.44 1.50
N MET A 185 12.45 6.21 2.30
CA MET A 185 11.91 7.02 3.39
C MET A 185 12.01 8.52 3.10
N ALA A 186 13.24 9.02 2.93
CA ALA A 186 13.47 10.46 2.83
C ALA A 186 12.82 11.07 1.57
N ALA A 187 12.89 10.38 0.44
CA ALA A 187 12.24 10.79 -0.81
C ALA A 187 10.75 11.09 -0.63
N ALA A 188 10.01 10.17 -0.01
CA ALA A 188 8.57 10.37 0.20
C ALA A 188 8.31 11.57 1.13
N MET A 189 9.04 11.65 2.25
CA MET A 189 8.88 12.71 3.24
C MET A 189 9.21 14.10 2.67
N LEU A 190 10.33 14.22 1.96
CA LEU A 190 10.81 15.51 1.45
C LEU A 190 10.03 15.98 0.23
N MET A 191 9.62 15.07 -0.68
CA MET A 191 8.70 15.43 -1.76
C MET A 191 7.34 15.88 -1.23
N THR A 192 6.83 15.21 -0.19
CA THR A 192 5.60 15.65 0.47
C THR A 192 5.78 17.01 1.15
N ARG A 193 6.89 17.23 1.87
CA ARG A 193 7.20 18.54 2.48
C ARG A 193 7.26 19.66 1.44
N LEU A 194 7.80 19.38 0.25
CA LEU A 194 7.91 20.33 -0.86
C LEU A 194 6.53 20.72 -1.42
N LEU A 195 5.62 19.76 -1.62
CA LEU A 195 4.40 19.97 -2.39
C LEU A 195 3.12 20.13 -1.56
N LEU A 196 3.10 19.60 -0.34
CA LEU A 196 1.94 19.65 0.55
C LEU A 196 1.51 21.08 0.90
N PRO A 197 2.41 22.06 1.19
CA PRO A 197 2.00 23.41 1.54
C PRO A 197 1.10 24.06 0.48
N GLY A 198 1.47 23.95 -0.81
CA GLY A 198 0.65 24.49 -1.89
C GLY A 198 -0.70 23.79 -2.03
N MET A 199 -0.77 22.47 -1.79
CA MET A 199 -2.05 21.74 -1.79
C MET A 199 -2.97 22.22 -0.65
N LEU A 200 -2.40 22.46 0.54
CA LEU A 200 -3.14 22.95 1.71
C LEU A 200 -3.66 24.37 1.48
N GLU A 201 -2.84 25.27 0.93
CA GLU A 201 -3.24 26.63 0.58
C GLU A 201 -4.42 26.67 -0.39
N ARG A 202 -4.44 25.76 -1.38
CA ARG A 202 -5.53 25.63 -2.35
C ARG A 202 -6.75 24.87 -1.82
N GLY A 203 -6.66 24.28 -0.63
CA GLY A 203 -7.72 23.44 -0.05
C GLY A 203 -8.05 22.19 -0.87
N ARG A 204 -7.13 21.75 -1.74
CA ARG A 204 -7.33 20.59 -2.62
C ARG A 204 -6.02 19.93 -2.99
N GLY A 205 -6.05 18.61 -3.13
CA GLY A 205 -4.91 17.83 -3.62
C GLY A 205 -4.87 16.44 -3.03
N ALA A 206 -3.92 15.63 -3.48
CA ALA A 206 -3.67 14.33 -2.91
C ALA A 206 -2.18 13.96 -2.89
N VAL A 207 -1.76 13.32 -1.79
CA VAL A 207 -0.47 12.66 -1.64
C VAL A 207 -0.72 11.16 -1.56
N VAL A 208 -0.09 10.39 -2.45
CA VAL A 208 -0.16 8.93 -2.52
C VAL A 208 1.22 8.36 -2.19
N ASN A 209 1.30 7.65 -1.07
CA ASN A 209 2.54 7.03 -0.61
C ASN A 209 2.47 5.51 -0.79
N VAL A 210 3.40 4.94 -1.58
CA VAL A 210 3.43 3.51 -1.88
C VAL A 210 4.32 2.77 -0.87
N SER A 211 3.66 2.10 0.08
CA SER A 211 4.29 1.19 1.03
C SER A 211 4.41 -0.23 0.42
N SER A 212 4.20 -1.28 1.22
CA SER A 212 4.27 -2.69 0.83
C SER A 212 3.58 -3.55 1.89
N GLY A 213 3.06 -4.72 1.52
CA GLY A 213 2.57 -5.72 2.47
C GLY A 213 3.61 -6.12 3.54
N SER A 214 4.91 -5.94 3.26
CA SER A 214 5.98 -6.15 4.25
C SER A 214 5.96 -5.14 5.40
N CYS A 215 5.17 -4.07 5.32
CA CYS A 215 5.00 -3.12 6.42
C CYS A 215 4.15 -3.68 7.56
N LEU A 216 3.39 -4.76 7.31
CA LEU A 216 2.37 -5.24 8.24
C LEU A 216 2.96 -5.99 9.44
N LYS A 217 4.04 -6.73 9.23
CA LYS A 217 4.65 -7.63 10.22
C LYS A 217 6.15 -7.82 9.93
N PRO A 218 6.95 -8.25 10.93
CA PRO A 218 8.37 -8.54 10.75
C PRO A 218 8.64 -9.47 9.56
N THR A 219 9.59 -9.08 8.70
CA THR A 219 9.94 -9.84 7.49
C THR A 219 11.44 -10.16 7.53
N PRO A 220 11.85 -11.28 8.15
CA PRO A 220 13.26 -11.69 8.24
C PRO A 220 13.94 -11.74 6.86
N TYR A 221 15.25 -11.49 6.82
CA TYR A 221 16.06 -11.38 5.58
C TYR A 221 15.70 -10.21 4.64
N MET A 222 14.68 -9.41 4.99
CA MET A 222 14.34 -8.14 4.35
C MET A 222 14.16 -7.03 5.39
N ALA A 223 14.84 -7.14 6.54
CA ALA A 223 14.59 -6.32 7.73
C ALA A 223 14.63 -4.81 7.44
N ALA A 224 15.71 -4.32 6.81
CA ALA A 224 15.85 -2.90 6.47
C ALA A 224 14.77 -2.42 5.50
N TYR A 225 14.48 -3.18 4.44
CA TYR A 225 13.42 -2.86 3.49
C TYR A 225 12.05 -2.81 4.17
N ALA A 226 11.68 -3.84 4.94
CA ALA A 226 10.40 -3.91 5.64
C ALA A 226 10.24 -2.74 6.63
N ALA A 227 11.32 -2.38 7.35
CA ALA A 227 11.33 -1.21 8.22
C ALA A 227 11.07 0.10 7.46
N THR A 228 11.68 0.31 6.29
CA THR A 228 11.40 1.52 5.47
C THR A 228 9.93 1.60 5.05
N LYS A 229 9.29 0.47 4.75
CA LYS A 229 7.87 0.42 4.36
C LYS A 229 6.93 0.58 5.55
N ALA A 230 7.30 0.08 6.72
CA ALA A 230 6.62 0.36 7.98
C ALA A 230 6.69 1.85 8.35
N PHE A 231 7.85 2.50 8.15
CA PHE A 231 7.98 3.95 8.30
C PHE A 231 7.01 4.70 7.40
N VAL A 232 7.01 4.41 6.09
CA VAL A 232 6.12 5.08 5.14
C VAL A 232 4.65 4.89 5.53
N GLU A 233 4.25 3.71 5.98
CA GLU A 233 2.87 3.45 6.42
C GLU A 233 2.48 4.27 7.64
N SER A 234 3.30 4.21 8.70
CA SER A 234 3.02 4.88 9.96
C SER A 234 3.00 6.40 9.80
N TRP A 235 4.05 6.96 9.16
CA TRP A 235 4.16 8.38 8.88
C TRP A 235 2.99 8.89 8.03
N SER A 236 2.63 8.18 6.96
CA SER A 236 1.52 8.57 6.09
C SER A 236 0.17 8.53 6.81
N CYS A 237 -0.04 7.54 7.69
CA CYS A 237 -1.27 7.45 8.47
C CYS A 237 -1.40 8.62 9.45
N SER A 238 -0.32 9.00 10.14
CA SER A 238 -0.30 10.18 11.01
C SER A 238 -0.57 11.46 10.23
N LEU A 239 0.17 11.68 9.13
CA LEU A 239 0.00 12.86 8.28
C LEU A 239 -1.42 12.96 7.71
N SER A 240 -2.05 11.84 7.36
CA SER A 240 -3.44 11.83 6.89
C SER A 240 -4.44 12.33 7.92
N ARG A 241 -4.14 12.20 9.22
CA ARG A 241 -4.98 12.72 10.31
C ARG A 241 -4.73 14.21 10.51
N GLU A 242 -3.49 14.66 10.39
CA GLU A 242 -3.12 16.07 10.43
C GLU A 242 -3.77 16.87 9.29
N CYS A 243 -3.84 16.29 8.08
CA CYS A 243 -4.52 16.91 6.93
C CYS A 243 -6.04 16.71 6.93
N ALA A 244 -6.65 16.14 7.98
CA ALA A 244 -8.10 15.93 7.99
C ALA A 244 -8.85 17.27 7.98
N GLY A 245 -9.78 17.42 7.04
CA GLY A 245 -10.62 18.63 6.93
C GLY A 245 -10.01 19.75 6.06
N SER A 246 -8.76 19.63 5.61
CA SER A 246 -8.13 20.63 4.72
C SER A 246 -8.52 20.50 3.25
N GLY A 247 -9.29 19.48 2.89
CA GLY A 247 -9.57 19.13 1.48
C GLY A 247 -8.42 18.39 0.78
N VAL A 248 -7.28 18.18 1.44
CA VAL A 248 -6.15 17.40 0.92
C VAL A 248 -6.20 15.96 1.40
N ALA A 249 -6.14 15.00 0.49
CA ALA A 249 -6.13 13.58 0.80
C ALA A 249 -4.71 13.03 0.90
N VAL A 250 -4.33 12.46 2.05
CA VAL A 250 -3.10 11.65 2.16
C VAL A 250 -3.49 10.18 2.20
N GLN A 251 -3.07 9.43 1.17
CA GLN A 251 -3.37 8.03 0.97
C GLN A 251 -2.11 7.17 1.04
N THR A 252 -2.19 6.09 1.81
CA THR A 252 -1.19 5.03 1.83
C THR A 252 -1.68 3.84 1.01
N LEU A 253 -0.89 3.41 0.04
CA LEU A 253 -1.08 2.17 -0.70
C LEU A 253 -0.21 1.05 -0.10
N ILE A 254 -0.81 -0.10 0.19
CA ILE A 254 -0.14 -1.30 0.73
C ILE A 254 -0.25 -2.43 -0.30
N PRO A 255 0.51 -2.37 -1.41
CA PRO A 255 0.53 -3.46 -2.40
C PRO A 255 1.13 -4.73 -1.81
N PHE A 256 0.54 -5.87 -2.15
CA PHE A 256 1.25 -7.16 -2.15
C PHE A 256 1.99 -7.31 -3.49
N TYR A 257 2.33 -8.53 -3.89
CA TYR A 257 3.04 -8.76 -5.15
C TYR A 257 2.27 -8.19 -6.36
N VAL A 258 2.93 -7.35 -7.14
CA VAL A 258 2.44 -6.86 -8.45
C VAL A 258 3.47 -7.29 -9.49
N ALA A 259 3.04 -7.82 -10.63
CA ALA A 259 3.95 -8.31 -11.66
C ALA A 259 4.79 -7.15 -12.25
N THR A 260 5.97 -6.93 -11.68
CA THR A 260 6.93 -5.88 -12.06
C THR A 260 8.34 -6.46 -12.16
N ARG A 261 9.27 -5.71 -12.77
CA ARG A 261 10.69 -6.11 -12.80
C ARG A 261 11.29 -6.21 -11.39
N MET A 262 10.81 -5.40 -10.44
CA MET A 262 11.29 -5.42 -9.06
C MET A 262 10.97 -6.75 -8.39
N THR A 263 9.74 -7.27 -8.52
CA THR A 263 9.30 -8.51 -7.88
C THR A 263 9.63 -9.78 -8.69
N ALA A 264 10.52 -9.69 -9.67
CA ALA A 264 10.72 -10.75 -10.67
C ALA A 264 11.74 -11.88 -10.36
N PRO A 265 12.30 -12.12 -9.15
CA PRO A 265 13.24 -13.24 -8.97
C PRO A 265 12.58 -14.64 -8.92
N GLY A 266 11.34 -14.80 -9.41
CA GLY A 266 10.68 -16.11 -9.52
C GLY A 266 9.67 -16.19 -10.67
N ARG A 267 9.61 -17.35 -11.35
CA ARG A 267 8.69 -17.61 -12.49
C ARG A 267 7.21 -17.37 -12.12
N PHE A 268 6.86 -17.57 -10.85
CA PHE A 268 5.52 -17.42 -10.28
C PHE A 268 5.03 -15.96 -10.24
N PHE A 269 5.91 -14.99 -9.95
CA PHE A 269 5.53 -13.58 -9.81
C PHE A 269 5.65 -12.79 -11.14
N ARG A 270 6.06 -13.47 -12.23
CA ARG A 270 6.20 -12.87 -13.56
C ARG A 270 4.91 -12.84 -14.36
N ARG A 271 3.99 -13.78 -14.13
CA ARG A 271 2.73 -13.88 -14.88
C ARG A 271 1.60 -13.29 -14.05
N PRO A 272 0.82 -12.32 -14.60
CA PRO A 272 -0.35 -11.81 -13.91
C PRO A 272 -1.37 -12.91 -13.62
N TRP A 273 -1.92 -12.90 -12.41
CA TRP A 273 -3.07 -13.71 -11.99
C TRP A 273 -3.80 -12.99 -10.85
N LEU A 274 -4.90 -13.56 -10.34
CA LEU A 274 -5.82 -12.88 -9.42
C LEU A 274 -5.15 -12.20 -8.21
N PHE A 275 -4.12 -12.79 -7.62
CA PHE A 275 -3.43 -12.23 -6.45
C PHE A 275 -2.09 -11.57 -6.76
N VAL A 276 -1.71 -11.51 -8.04
CA VAL A 276 -0.52 -10.82 -8.55
C VAL A 276 -0.93 -10.10 -9.84
N PRO A 277 -1.56 -8.92 -9.76
CA PRO A 277 -2.03 -8.20 -10.93
C PRO A 277 -0.87 -7.70 -11.79
N SER A 278 -1.16 -7.33 -13.05
CA SER A 278 -0.22 -6.49 -13.81
C SER A 278 -0.12 -5.10 -13.17
N ALA A 279 0.96 -4.38 -13.48
CA ALA A 279 1.12 -3.00 -13.01
C ALA A 279 -0.03 -2.10 -13.49
N GLU A 280 -0.49 -2.30 -14.72
CA GLU A 280 -1.58 -1.55 -15.35
C GLU A 280 -2.93 -1.80 -14.66
N GLU A 281 -3.24 -3.06 -14.35
CA GLU A 281 -4.46 -3.42 -13.62
C GLU A 281 -4.41 -2.87 -12.19
N TYR A 282 -3.28 -3.04 -11.51
CA TYR A 282 -3.06 -2.50 -10.18
C TYR A 282 -3.24 -0.99 -10.15
N ALA A 283 -2.60 -0.25 -11.07
CA ALA A 283 -2.70 1.21 -11.13
C ALA A 283 -4.14 1.68 -11.38
N ARG A 284 -4.85 1.07 -12.33
CA ARG A 284 -6.27 1.36 -12.59
C ARG A 284 -7.11 1.19 -11.33
N HIS A 285 -6.85 0.12 -10.59
CA HIS A 285 -7.55 -0.15 -9.35
C HIS A 285 -7.17 0.86 -8.26
N ALA A 286 -5.89 1.13 -8.07
CA ALA A 286 -5.38 2.01 -7.03
C ALA A 286 -5.87 3.45 -7.21
N VAL A 287 -5.80 4.01 -8.42
CA VAL A 287 -6.30 5.37 -8.69
C VAL A 287 -7.81 5.48 -8.48
N SER A 288 -8.59 4.41 -8.69
CA SER A 288 -10.03 4.43 -8.37
C SER A 288 -10.33 4.56 -6.87
N THR A 289 -9.35 4.28 -6.01
CA THR A 289 -9.49 4.43 -4.55
C THR A 289 -9.05 5.80 -4.04
N LEU A 290 -8.44 6.64 -4.89
CA LEU A 290 -7.92 7.94 -4.52
C LEU A 290 -9.05 8.85 -3.99
N GLY A 291 -8.84 9.44 -2.81
CA GLY A 291 -9.86 10.25 -2.11
C GLY A 291 -11.01 9.44 -1.47
N VAL A 292 -11.01 8.11 -1.58
CA VAL A 292 -12.06 7.23 -0.98
C VAL A 292 -11.58 6.58 0.32
N ALA A 293 -10.29 6.22 0.40
CA ALA A 293 -9.67 5.63 1.57
C ALA A 293 -8.30 6.25 1.84
N ARG A 294 -7.99 6.54 3.10
CA ARG A 294 -6.66 7.01 3.54
C ARG A 294 -5.63 5.87 3.59
N ARG A 295 -6.09 4.63 3.78
CA ARG A 295 -5.25 3.42 3.86
C ARG A 295 -5.95 2.31 3.09
N THR A 296 -5.29 1.79 2.05
CA THR A 296 -5.85 0.75 1.17
C THR A 296 -4.73 -0.05 0.52
N THR A 297 -5.03 -1.25 0.06
CA THR A 297 -4.08 -2.06 -0.72
C THR A 297 -4.04 -1.66 -2.20
N GLY A 298 -4.95 -0.77 -2.63
CA GLY A 298 -5.12 -0.36 -4.02
C GLY A 298 -5.80 -1.40 -4.91
N TYR A 299 -5.81 -2.69 -4.54
CA TYR A 299 -6.31 -3.80 -5.35
C TYR A 299 -7.14 -4.76 -4.49
N TRP A 300 -8.37 -5.09 -4.90
CA TRP A 300 -9.31 -5.80 -4.01
C TRP A 300 -8.85 -7.20 -3.55
N PRO A 301 -8.19 -8.05 -4.37
CA PRO A 301 -7.63 -9.32 -3.91
C PRO A 301 -6.51 -9.13 -2.88
N HIS A 302 -5.74 -8.04 -2.99
CA HIS A 302 -4.75 -7.69 -1.97
C HIS A 302 -5.41 -7.33 -0.64
N THR A 303 -6.64 -6.80 -0.62
CA THR A 303 -7.38 -6.57 0.62
C THR A 303 -7.72 -7.88 1.33
N LEU A 304 -8.06 -8.93 0.58
CA LEU A 304 -8.23 -10.27 1.15
C LEU A 304 -6.91 -10.80 1.74
N GLN A 305 -5.79 -10.65 1.02
CA GLN A 305 -4.47 -11.02 1.53
C GLN A 305 -4.11 -10.23 2.80
N MET A 306 -4.42 -8.94 2.85
CA MET A 306 -4.21 -8.11 4.04
C MET A 306 -5.01 -8.62 5.24
N TRP A 307 -6.26 -9.06 5.05
CA TRP A 307 -7.05 -9.64 6.15
C TRP A 307 -6.46 -10.95 6.64
N ILE A 308 -6.07 -11.85 5.74
CA ILE A 308 -5.39 -13.10 6.11
C ILE A 308 -4.10 -12.79 6.88
N ALA A 309 -3.30 -11.85 6.39
CA ALA A 309 -2.07 -11.41 7.04
C ALA A 309 -2.33 -10.85 8.45
N GLN A 310 -3.40 -10.10 8.66
CA GLN A 310 -3.77 -9.55 9.97
C GLN A 310 -4.25 -10.62 10.96
N LEU A 311 -4.89 -11.67 10.48
CA LEU A 311 -5.33 -12.81 11.31
C LEU A 311 -4.18 -13.74 11.68
N MET A 312 -3.13 -13.79 10.85
CA MET A 312 -1.97 -14.64 11.09
C MET A 312 -1.16 -14.17 12.33
N PRO A 313 -0.87 -15.08 13.27
CA PRO A 313 0.06 -14.79 14.36
C PRO A 313 1.43 -14.35 13.83
N GLU A 314 2.09 -13.45 14.56
CA GLU A 314 3.36 -12.88 14.11
C GLU A 314 4.45 -13.93 13.91
N TRP A 315 4.57 -14.89 14.83
CA TRP A 315 5.57 -15.97 14.73
C TRP A 315 5.37 -16.80 13.46
N LEU A 316 4.13 -17.05 13.05
CA LEU A 316 3.81 -17.83 11.84
C LEU A 316 4.11 -17.02 10.57
N TRP A 317 3.79 -15.72 10.58
CA TRP A 317 4.19 -14.80 9.51
C TRP A 317 5.71 -14.77 9.33
N ALA A 318 6.44 -14.54 10.43
CA ALA A 318 7.89 -14.46 10.43
C ALA A 318 8.53 -15.77 9.96
N TRP A 319 7.99 -16.91 10.39
CA TRP A 319 8.41 -18.23 9.93
C TRP A 319 8.24 -18.38 8.41
N PHE A 320 7.05 -18.07 7.85
CA PHE A 320 6.80 -18.18 6.41
C PHE A 320 7.68 -17.22 5.59
N ALA A 321 7.77 -15.96 6.01
CA ALA A 321 8.62 -14.96 5.37
C ALA A 321 10.10 -15.38 5.37
N MET A 322 10.59 -15.90 6.50
CA MET A 322 11.95 -16.41 6.62
C MET A 322 12.23 -17.54 5.61
N HIS A 323 11.35 -18.54 5.54
CA HIS A 323 11.56 -19.69 4.64
C HIS A 323 11.52 -19.27 3.17
N ILE A 324 10.58 -18.42 2.77
CA ILE A 324 10.54 -17.89 1.40
C ILE A 324 11.82 -17.10 1.09
N ASN A 325 12.22 -16.20 1.97
CA ASN A 325 13.36 -15.33 1.71
C ASN A 325 14.68 -16.12 1.68
N ILE A 326 14.85 -17.16 2.51
CA ILE A 326 15.99 -18.08 2.44
C ILE A 326 15.99 -18.86 1.11
N LEU A 327 14.82 -19.31 0.64
CA LEU A 327 14.72 -20.00 -0.66
C LEU A 327 15.12 -19.08 -1.82
N LEU A 328 14.73 -17.80 -1.76
CA LEU A 328 15.11 -16.78 -2.73
C LEU A 328 16.58 -16.34 -2.60
N TRP A 329 17.21 -16.55 -1.44
CA TRP A 329 18.60 -16.20 -1.18
C TRP A 329 19.62 -17.14 -1.82
N LYS A 330 19.26 -18.41 -2.07
CA LYS A 330 20.23 -19.41 -2.53
C LYS A 330 21.01 -18.90 -3.76
N PRO A 331 22.36 -18.86 -3.66
CA PRO A 331 23.24 -18.22 -4.64
C PRO A 331 23.16 -18.83 -6.03
#